data_AF-A0A453J9F7-F1
#
_entry.id   AF-A0A453J9F7-F1
#
_cell.length_a   1.000
_cell.length_b   1.000
_cell.length_c   1.000
_cell.angle_alpha   90.00
_cell.angle_beta   90.00
_cell.angle_gamma   90.00
#
_symmetry.space_group_name_H-M   'P 1'
#
loop_
_entity.id
_entity.type
_entity.pdbx_description
1 polymer ?
#
loop_
_entity_poly.entity_id
_entity_poly.type
_entity_poly.pdbx_seq_one_letter_code
_entity_poly.pdbx_strand_id
1 'polypeptide(L)'
;PKGISNEHVLLGIDMQGKVRKTIPMPYGRRFGTIGSSQGCLLYAVSSVDDNNKILVSEIELWCLKDCDSKEMVLKHTASIDELMSMTGEKYRVVGIHPDCDTIFLVSHGGDTLVAYDMQHQKVGCIINLEKNTQRFLPYVPLFSESLADGDGR
;
A
#
# COMPACT_ATOMS: atom_id res chain seq x y z
N PRO A 1 31.62 -11.92 -10.43
CA PRO A 1 31.37 -11.35 -9.09
C PRO A 1 29.86 -11.30 -8.81
N LYS A 2 29.35 -12.23 -8.00
CA LYS A 2 27.95 -12.28 -7.57
C LYS A 2 27.70 -11.10 -6.63
N GLY A 3 26.92 -10.13 -7.09
CA GLY A 3 26.53 -8.96 -6.31
C GLY A 3 25.61 -9.37 -5.17
N ILE A 4 26.05 -9.02 -3.96
CA ILE A 4 25.34 -8.91 -2.68
C ILE A 4 23.81 -9.11 -2.81
N SER A 5 23.30 -10.25 -2.34
CA SER A 5 21.86 -10.43 -2.10
C SER A 5 21.46 -9.56 -0.91
N ASN A 6 20.94 -8.36 -1.19
CA ASN A 6 20.20 -7.61 -0.18
C ASN A 6 18.90 -8.35 0.11
N GLU A 7 18.93 -9.31 1.03
CA GLU A 7 17.74 -10.01 1.50
C GLU A 7 16.90 -9.03 2.32
N HIS A 8 15.92 -8.42 1.67
CA HIS A 8 14.90 -7.64 2.36
C HIS A 8 13.91 -8.60 3.01
N VAL A 9 13.54 -8.32 4.26
CA VAL A 9 12.64 -9.18 5.02
C VAL A 9 11.57 -8.37 5.73
N LEU A 10 10.39 -8.97 5.84
CA LEU A 10 9.31 -8.50 6.70
C LEU A 10 9.41 -9.24 8.03
N LEU A 11 9.49 -8.48 9.13
CA LEU A 11 9.56 -9.01 10.48
C LEU A 11 8.21 -8.90 11.18
N GLY A 12 7.70 -10.04 11.66
CA GLY A 12 6.61 -10.08 12.62
C GLY A 12 7.20 -10.06 14.03
N ILE A 13 6.92 -9.01 14.80
CA ILE A 13 7.42 -8.80 16.15
C ILE A 13 6.23 -8.77 17.12
N ASP A 14 6.34 -9.44 18.26
CA ASP A 14 5.30 -9.41 19.29
C ASP A 14 5.36 -8.17 20.20
N MET A 15 4.40 -8.05 21.13
CA MET A 15 4.34 -6.96 22.10
C MET A 15 5.53 -6.90 23.07
N GLN A 16 6.32 -7.97 23.18
CA GLN A 16 7.54 -8.03 24.00
C GLN A 16 8.79 -7.68 23.17
N GLY A 17 8.65 -7.33 21.89
CA GLY A 17 9.77 -7.03 21.00
C GLY A 17 10.46 -8.27 20.44
N LYS A 18 9.90 -9.47 20.62
CA LYS A 18 10.49 -10.71 20.11
C LYS A 18 10.05 -10.96 18.68
N VAL A 19 11.03 -11.21 17.80
CA VAL A 19 10.76 -11.67 16.42
C VAL A 19 10.07 -13.04 16.48
N ARG A 20 8.86 -13.11 15.94
CA ARG A 20 8.06 -14.32 15.81
C ARG A 20 8.12 -14.90 14.40
N LYS A 21 8.37 -14.05 13.40
CA LYS A 21 8.39 -14.45 12.00
C LYS A 21 9.30 -13.56 11.18
N THR A 22 9.94 -14.15 10.18
CA THR A 22 10.75 -13.47 9.17
C THR A 22 10.29 -13.99 7.81
N ILE A 23 9.85 -13.09 6.94
CA ILE A 23 9.30 -13.42 5.62
C ILE A 23 10.20 -12.78 4.57
N PRO A 24 10.74 -13.55 3.60
CA PRO A 24 11.45 -12.98 2.48
C PRO A 24 10.55 -12.03 1.70
N MET A 25 11.06 -10.85 1.40
CA MET A 25 10.38 -9.87 0.55
C MET A 25 10.91 -10.02 -0.88
N PRO A 26 10.06 -9.91 -1.91
CA PRO A 26 10.50 -9.88 -3.31
C PRO A 26 11.59 -8.83 -3.55
N TYR A 27 11.48 -7.66 -2.89
CA TYR A 27 12.49 -6.62 -2.85
C TYR A 27 12.11 -5.54 -1.82
N GLY A 28 13.10 -4.80 -1.29
CA GLY A 28 12.87 -3.66 -0.42
C GLY A 28 13.00 -2.37 -1.21
N ARG A 29 11.89 -1.64 -1.36
CA ARG A 29 11.90 -0.33 -2.03
C ARG A 29 11.68 0.78 -1.03
N ARG A 30 12.26 1.95 -1.34
CA ARG A 30 12.08 3.19 -0.58
C ARG A 30 10.61 3.63 -0.48
N PHE A 31 9.77 3.22 -1.43
CA PHE A 31 8.37 3.64 -1.55
C PHE A 31 7.36 2.49 -1.36
N GLY A 32 7.74 1.47 -0.58
CA GLY A 32 6.81 0.41 -0.21
C GLY A 32 5.83 0.84 0.88
N THR A 33 4.56 0.48 0.72
CA THR A 33 3.51 0.69 1.74
C THR A 33 3.01 -0.67 2.22
N ILE A 34 2.95 -0.85 3.53
CA ILE A 34 2.35 -2.02 4.17
C ILE A 34 1.01 -1.63 4.76
N GLY A 35 0.00 -2.48 4.59
CA GLY A 35 -1.31 -2.32 5.20
C GLY A 35 -2.03 -3.64 5.26
N SER A 36 -3.20 -3.67 5.90
CA SER A 36 -4.09 -4.83 5.85
C SER A 36 -5.23 -4.56 4.88
N SER A 37 -5.77 -5.60 4.26
CA SER A 37 -7.02 -5.55 3.50
C SER A 37 -7.68 -6.93 3.52
N GLN A 38 -8.96 -7.01 3.89
CA GLN A 38 -9.76 -8.25 3.90
C GLN A 38 -9.08 -9.42 4.65
N GLY A 39 -8.45 -9.11 5.80
CA GLY A 39 -7.75 -10.10 6.62
C GLY A 39 -6.37 -10.55 6.10
N CYS A 40 -5.91 -10.01 4.97
CA CYS A 40 -4.57 -10.25 4.44
C CYS A 40 -3.65 -9.07 4.74
N LEU A 41 -2.36 -9.33 4.95
CA LEU A 41 -1.35 -8.28 4.96
C LEU A 41 -0.89 -8.02 3.52
N LEU A 42 -0.97 -6.77 3.09
CA LEU A 42 -0.57 -6.32 1.77
C LEU A 42 0.71 -5.48 1.82
N TYR A 43 1.57 -5.68 0.83
CA TYR A 43 2.73 -4.85 0.54
C TYR A 43 2.58 -4.31 -0.88
N ALA A 44 2.39 -3.01 -0.98
CA ALA A 44 2.21 -2.30 -2.24
C ALA A 44 3.47 -1.55 -2.60
N VAL A 45 3.93 -1.68 -3.84
CA VAL A 45 5.18 -1.10 -4.31
C VAL A 45 5.03 -0.55 -5.72
N SER A 46 5.53 0.67 -5.92
CA SER A 46 5.67 1.24 -7.26
C SER A 46 6.88 0.65 -7.98
N SER A 47 6.77 0.44 -9.28
CA SER A 47 7.88 0.03 -10.14
C SER A 47 8.95 1.14 -10.20
N VAL A 48 10.13 0.84 -9.70
CA VAL A 48 11.27 1.77 -9.60
C VAL A 48 12.53 1.17 -10.21
N ASP A 49 13.43 2.00 -10.72
CA ASP A 49 14.77 1.58 -11.13
C ASP A 49 15.67 1.27 -9.93
N ASP A 50 16.89 0.83 -10.22
CA ASP A 50 17.91 0.54 -9.22
C ASP A 50 18.33 1.79 -8.41
N ASN A 51 18.01 3.00 -8.88
CA ASN A 51 18.20 4.27 -8.17
C ASN A 51 16.95 4.70 -7.37
N ASN A 52 15.94 3.83 -7.24
CA ASN A 52 14.63 4.11 -6.65
C ASN A 52 13.85 5.23 -7.36
N LYS A 53 14.10 5.50 -8.63
CA LYS A 53 13.28 6.42 -9.43
C LYS A 53 12.09 5.65 -9.97
N ILE A 54 10.88 6.15 -9.73
CA ILE A 54 9.65 5.56 -10.30
C ILE A 54 9.79 5.58 -11.83
N LEU A 55 9.79 4.40 -12.45
CA LEU A 55 10.08 4.21 -13.87
C LEU A 55 8.80 4.29 -14.70
N VAL A 56 7.82 3.51 -14.26
CA VAL A 56 6.49 3.35 -14.84
C VAL A 56 5.51 3.51 -13.69
N SER A 57 4.33 4.06 -13.94
CA SER A 57 3.28 4.14 -12.94
C SER A 57 2.64 2.75 -12.70
N GLU A 58 3.44 1.69 -12.63
CA GLU A 58 2.99 0.35 -12.30
C GLU A 58 3.08 0.14 -10.79
N ILE A 59 2.06 -0.51 -10.23
CA ILE A 59 1.98 -0.89 -8.83
C ILE A 59 1.83 -2.39 -8.76
N GLU A 60 2.75 -3.03 -8.03
CA GLU A 60 2.62 -4.43 -7.64
C GLU A 60 2.10 -4.52 -6.21
N LEU A 61 1.18 -5.45 -5.99
CA LEU A 61 0.59 -5.74 -4.69
C LEU A 61 0.87 -7.19 -4.32
N TRP A 62 1.68 -7.33 -3.28
CA TRP A 62 2.06 -8.59 -2.70
C TRP A 62 1.20 -8.87 -1.48
N CYS A 63 0.71 -10.08 -1.35
CA CYS A 63 -0.21 -10.52 -0.32
C CYS A 63 0.42 -11.60 0.54
N LEU A 64 0.25 -11.47 1.86
CA LEU A 64 0.47 -12.50 2.84
C LEU A 64 -0.89 -12.85 3.46
N LYS A 65 -1.40 -14.02 3.10
CA LYS A 65 -2.80 -14.41 3.36
C LYS A 65 -3.09 -14.65 4.84
N ASP A 66 -2.17 -15.27 5.55
CA ASP A 66 -2.35 -15.65 6.95
C ASP A 66 -1.05 -15.62 7.76
N CYS A 67 -1.18 -15.80 9.07
CA CYS A 67 -0.05 -15.84 10.01
C CYS A 67 0.90 -17.02 9.78
N ASP A 68 0.49 -18.04 9.04
CA ASP A 68 1.27 -19.27 8.81
C ASP A 68 2.02 -19.24 7.45
N SER A 69 1.61 -18.35 6.55
CA SER A 69 2.15 -18.16 5.21
C SER A 69 3.63 -17.84 5.25
N LYS A 70 4.48 -18.57 4.51
CA LYS A 70 5.94 -18.41 4.62
C LYS A 70 6.53 -17.39 3.64
N GLU A 71 5.72 -16.94 2.68
CA GLU A 71 6.13 -16.07 1.60
C GLU A 71 5.00 -15.12 1.21
N MET A 72 5.37 -14.00 0.59
CA MET A 72 4.39 -13.12 -0.04
C MET A 72 4.14 -13.57 -1.48
N VAL A 73 2.88 -13.51 -1.91
CA VAL A 73 2.45 -13.88 -3.26
C VAL A 73 1.97 -12.65 -3.99
N LEU A 74 2.40 -12.45 -5.24
CA LEU A 74 1.88 -11.37 -6.08
C LEU A 74 0.38 -11.57 -6.33
N LYS A 75 -0.45 -10.64 -5.86
CA LYS A 75 -1.92 -10.68 -5.98
C LYS A 75 -2.40 -9.87 -7.19
N HIS A 76 -1.79 -8.72 -7.43
CA HIS A 76 -2.26 -7.78 -8.45
C HIS A 76 -1.13 -6.89 -8.96
N THR A 77 -1.21 -6.55 -10.24
CA THR A 77 -0.38 -5.53 -10.89
C THR A 77 -1.31 -4.54 -11.58
N ALA A 78 -1.11 -3.25 -11.36
CA ALA A 78 -1.93 -2.18 -11.92
C ALA A 78 -1.06 -1.16 -12.65
N SER A 79 -1.40 -0.84 -13.89
CA SER A 79 -0.82 0.28 -14.64
C SER A 79 -1.63 1.55 -14.40
N ILE A 80 -1.14 2.43 -13.54
CA ILE A 80 -1.83 3.70 -13.21
C ILE A 80 -1.92 4.63 -14.43
N ASP A 81 -0.95 4.58 -15.34
CA ASP A 81 -1.01 5.39 -16.57
C ASP A 81 -2.22 4.99 -17.44
N GLU A 82 -2.48 3.69 -17.57
CA GLU A 82 -3.65 3.16 -18.28
C GLU A 82 -4.96 3.51 -17.56
N LEU A 83 -4.95 3.42 -16.22
CA LEU A 83 -6.13 3.63 -15.39
C LEU A 83 -6.55 5.09 -15.28
N MET A 84 -5.60 6.00 -15.19
CA MET A 84 -5.85 7.43 -15.03
C MET A 84 -6.03 8.13 -16.39
N SER A 85 -5.60 7.52 -17.49
CA SER A 85 -5.44 8.20 -18.80
C SER A 85 -4.60 9.49 -18.71
N MET A 86 -3.79 9.62 -17.65
CA MET A 86 -2.92 10.76 -17.36
C MET A 86 -1.49 10.33 -17.60
N THR A 87 -1.05 10.39 -18.85
CA THR A 87 0.29 9.96 -19.24
C THR A 87 1.35 10.85 -18.61
N GLY A 88 2.35 10.23 -17.97
CA GLY A 88 3.55 10.93 -17.47
C GLY A 88 3.49 11.36 -16.00
N GLU A 89 2.33 11.28 -15.35
CA GLU A 89 2.21 11.53 -13.91
C GLU A 89 2.54 10.27 -13.11
N LYS A 90 3.45 10.38 -12.15
CA LYS A 90 3.94 9.25 -11.36
C LYS A 90 3.24 9.22 -10.02
N TYR A 91 2.79 8.04 -9.62
CA TYR A 91 2.09 7.85 -8.36
C TYR A 91 2.84 6.90 -7.42
N ARG A 92 2.73 7.16 -6.12
CA ARG A 92 3.16 6.25 -5.06
C ARG A 92 1.99 5.87 -4.17
N VAL A 93 1.96 4.63 -3.70
CA VAL A 93 0.98 4.18 -2.71
C VAL A 93 1.30 4.84 -1.36
N VAL A 94 0.28 5.39 -0.72
CA VAL A 94 0.37 6.03 0.61
C VAL A 94 -0.56 5.42 1.64
N GLY A 95 -1.48 4.55 1.23
CA GLY A 95 -2.38 3.86 2.15
C GLY A 95 -3.10 2.69 1.48
N ILE A 96 -3.56 1.76 2.31
CA ILE A 96 -4.36 0.60 1.92
C ILE A 96 -5.58 0.56 2.84
N HIS A 97 -6.77 0.44 2.29
CA HIS A 97 -8.00 0.37 3.06
C HIS A 97 -8.13 -1.02 3.74
N PRO A 98 -8.40 -1.09 5.06
CA PRO A 98 -8.46 -2.35 5.79
C PRO A 98 -9.61 -3.27 5.36
N ASP A 99 -10.76 -2.69 4.98
CA ASP A 99 -11.97 -3.48 4.72
C ASP A 99 -12.32 -3.64 3.24
N CYS A 100 -11.70 -2.84 2.37
CA CYS A 100 -12.06 -2.76 0.96
C CYS A 100 -10.80 -2.98 0.11
N ASP A 101 -10.95 -3.50 -1.10
CA ASP A 101 -9.85 -3.60 -2.07
C ASP A 101 -9.52 -2.22 -2.67
N THR A 102 -9.26 -1.22 -1.82
CA THR A 102 -8.95 0.15 -2.21
C THR A 102 -7.57 0.55 -1.71
N ILE A 103 -6.77 1.15 -2.59
CA ILE A 103 -5.50 1.79 -2.23
C ILE A 103 -5.56 3.28 -2.49
N PHE A 104 -4.75 4.02 -1.74
CA PHE A 104 -4.62 5.46 -1.88
C PHE A 104 -3.26 5.78 -2.48
N LEU A 105 -3.27 6.62 -3.52
CA LEU A 105 -2.11 7.00 -4.30
C LEU A 105 -1.92 8.50 -4.22
N VAL A 106 -0.68 8.96 -4.17
CA VAL A 106 -0.38 10.38 -4.37
C VAL A 106 0.54 10.58 -5.57
N SER A 107 0.29 11.63 -6.34
CA SER A 107 1.19 12.12 -7.37
C SER A 107 2.58 12.42 -6.79
N HIS A 108 3.61 12.32 -7.62
CA HIS A 108 4.98 12.67 -7.24
C HIS A 108 5.08 14.14 -6.82
N GLY A 109 4.29 15.00 -7.46
CA GLY A 109 4.10 16.40 -7.10
C GLY A 109 3.32 16.63 -5.81
N GLY A 110 2.77 15.60 -5.16
CA GLY A 110 2.13 15.71 -3.85
C GLY A 110 0.86 16.58 -3.83
N ASP A 111 0.30 16.88 -5.00
CA ASP A 111 -0.83 17.78 -5.22
C ASP A 111 -2.14 17.02 -5.54
N THR A 112 -2.05 15.70 -5.79
CA THR A 112 -3.20 14.89 -6.19
C THR A 112 -3.22 13.59 -5.40
N LEU A 113 -4.31 13.36 -4.66
CA LEU A 113 -4.61 12.10 -3.98
C LEU A 113 -5.68 11.34 -4.78
N VAL A 114 -5.47 10.06 -4.99
CA VAL A 114 -6.36 9.19 -5.75
C VAL A 114 -6.74 7.97 -4.93
N ALA A 115 -8.03 7.64 -4.89
CA ALA A 115 -8.50 6.34 -4.42
C ALA A 115 -8.67 5.40 -5.62
N TYR A 116 -7.98 4.26 -5.59
CA TYR A 116 -8.04 3.25 -6.63
C TYR A 116 -8.70 1.97 -6.11
N ASP A 117 -9.80 1.57 -6.76
CA ASP A 117 -10.50 0.31 -6.53
C ASP A 117 -9.82 -0.79 -7.34
N MET A 118 -9.14 -1.69 -6.64
CA MET A 118 -8.39 -2.81 -7.22
C MET A 118 -9.31 -3.92 -7.71
N GLN A 119 -10.50 -4.08 -7.10
CA GLN A 119 -11.44 -5.14 -7.47
C GLN A 119 -12.02 -4.85 -8.85
N HIS A 120 -12.45 -3.61 -9.07
CA HIS A 120 -13.05 -3.19 -10.34
C HIS A 120 -12.05 -2.57 -11.31
N GLN A 121 -10.80 -2.37 -10.87
CA GLN A 121 -9.72 -1.71 -11.61
C GLN A 121 -10.14 -0.33 -12.09
N LYS A 122 -10.65 0.49 -11.16
CA LYS A 122 -11.19 1.82 -11.46
C LYS A 122 -10.68 2.86 -10.51
N VAL A 123 -10.51 4.05 -11.07
CA VAL A 123 -10.25 5.26 -10.30
C VAL A 123 -11.56 5.71 -9.67
N GLY A 124 -11.59 5.79 -8.35
CA GLY A 124 -12.74 6.24 -7.58
C GLY A 124 -12.74 7.77 -7.47
N CYS A 125 -12.10 8.28 -6.41
CA CYS A 125 -12.06 9.70 -6.09
C CYS A 125 -10.67 10.29 -6.40
N ILE A 126 -10.66 11.49 -7.00
CA ILE A 126 -9.46 12.31 -7.19
C ILE A 126 -9.63 13.59 -6.38
N ILE A 127 -8.68 13.86 -5.49
CA ILE A 127 -8.68 15.00 -4.59
C ILE A 127 -7.44 15.83 -4.88
N ASN A 128 -7.66 17.10 -5.22
CA ASN A 128 -6.58 18.08 -5.32
C ASN A 128 -6.19 18.55 -3.91
N LEU A 129 -4.94 18.39 -3.56
CA LEU A 129 -4.36 18.83 -2.31
C LEU A 129 -3.85 20.25 -2.51
N GLU A 130 -4.42 21.20 -1.76
CA GLU A 130 -4.09 22.63 -1.88
C GLU A 130 -2.60 22.95 -1.67
N LYS A 131 -1.83 22.01 -1.09
CA LYS A 131 -0.38 22.13 -0.86
C LYS A 131 0.32 20.84 -1.25
N ASN A 132 1.49 20.98 -1.85
CA ASN A 132 2.39 19.87 -2.16
C ASN A 132 2.81 19.17 -0.86
N THR A 133 2.33 17.94 -0.69
CA THR A 133 2.63 17.10 0.47
C THR A 133 3.61 16.01 0.06
N GLN A 134 4.88 16.18 0.43
CA GLN A 134 5.90 15.15 0.19
C GLN A 134 5.77 13.96 1.13
N ARG A 135 5.03 14.08 2.24
CA ARG A 135 4.88 13.04 3.27
C ARG A 135 3.41 12.84 3.61
N PHE A 136 2.98 11.58 3.57
CA PHE A 136 1.66 11.14 4.00
C PHE A 136 1.82 10.14 5.12
N LEU A 137 1.01 10.30 6.15
CA LEU A 137 0.84 9.32 7.20
C LEU A 137 -0.65 9.02 7.23
N PRO A 138 -1.11 7.88 6.69
CA PRO A 138 -2.51 7.52 6.77
C PRO A 138 -2.89 7.36 8.26
N TYR A 139 -3.97 7.99 8.64
CA TYR A 139 -4.60 7.80 9.94
C TYR A 139 -6.04 7.36 9.67
N VAL A 140 -6.38 6.15 10.12
CA VAL A 140 -7.76 5.69 10.17
C VAL A 140 -8.24 5.96 11.60
N PRO A 141 -9.04 7.01 11.83
CA PRO A 141 -9.56 7.28 13.15
C PRO A 141 -10.46 6.12 13.56
N LEU A 142 -10.27 5.62 14.78
CA LEU A 142 -11.18 4.64 15.36
C LEU A 142 -12.48 5.37 15.71
N PHE A 143 -13.38 5.53 14.74
CA PHE A 143 -14.72 6.04 14.99
C PHE A 143 -15.56 4.91 15.59
N SER A 144 -15.34 4.64 16.87
CA SER A 144 -16.27 3.84 17.65
C SER A 144 -17.48 4.73 17.95
N GLU A 145 -18.44 4.82 17.03
CA GLU A 145 -19.79 5.16 17.47
C GLU A 145 -20.22 4.01 18.39
N SER A 146 -20.24 4.26 19.71
CA SER A 146 -20.95 3.34 20.58
C SER A 146 -22.38 3.35 20.05
N LEU A 147 -22.89 2.18 19.65
CA LEU A 147 -24.32 1.96 19.67
C LEU A 147 -24.75 2.32 21.08
N ALA A 148 -25.23 3.54 21.28
CA ALA A 148 -25.94 3.87 22.48
C ALA A 148 -27.10 2.88 22.47
N ASP A 149 -27.08 1.95 23.43
CA ASP A 149 -28.23 1.12 23.72
C ASP A 149 -29.41 2.10 23.81
N GLY A 150 -30.28 2.04 22.81
CA GLY A 150 -31.54 2.75 22.81
C GLY A 150 -32.42 2.10 23.84
N ASP A 151 -32.08 2.27 25.12
CA ASP A 151 -32.98 1.94 26.22
C ASP A 151 -33.97 3.09 26.35
N GLY A 152 -34.93 3.05 25.42
CA GLY A 152 -35.95 4.06 25.21
C GLY A 152 -37.33 3.47 25.38
N ARG A 153 -37.64 3.02 26.60
CA ARG A 153 -38.97 2.82 27.20
C ARG A 153 -39.93 1.78 26.61
#